data_AF-A0A9D7EBF5-F1
#
_entry.id   AF-A0A9D7EBF5-F1
#
_cell.length_a   1.000
_cell.length_b   1.000
_cell.length_c   1.000
_cell.angle_alpha   90.00
_cell.angle_beta   90.00
_cell.angle_gamma   90.00
#
_symmetry.space_group_name_H-M   'P 1'
#
loop_
_entity.id
_entity.type
_entity.pdbx_description
1 polymer ?
#
loop_
_entity_poly.entity_id
_entity_poly.type
_entity_poly.pdbx_seq_one_letter_code
_entity_poly.pdbx_strand_id
1 'polypeptide(L)'
;MTMEDVENSSRSVLRAGHTYRVDDLFHASLMGSDNRATRALARSTGVSMDSFVVCMNKTADDLGLMTLSVEEPTGLSEQNVASAADVARLMNAAANNKNIGSVLQMKSYSFSSVNRKRQYTFGNTNRLLSGRWDVEGGKTGYIDESGWCFVARVNDRHGHDLTAVVLGANSNTQRFRQTQKLFDWAFGQLDSRKY
;
A
#
# COMPACT_ATOMS: atom_id res chain seq x y z
N MET A 1 5.00 8.53 -18.55
CA MET A 1 3.72 7.80 -18.48
C MET A 1 3.12 7.74 -19.87
N THR A 2 2.80 6.54 -20.33
CA THR A 2 2.23 6.26 -21.66
C THR A 2 0.73 5.98 -21.55
N MET A 3 0.06 5.74 -22.68
CA MET A 3 -1.35 5.34 -22.69
C MET A 3 -1.56 3.92 -22.14
N GLU A 4 -0.59 3.04 -22.29
CA GLU A 4 -0.58 1.68 -21.71
C GLU A 4 -0.75 1.73 -20.17
N ASP A 5 -0.12 2.71 -19.50
CA ASP A 5 -0.24 2.86 -18.05
C ASP A 5 -1.66 3.28 -17.61
N VAL A 6 -2.49 3.83 -18.52
CA VAL A 6 -3.83 4.38 -18.23
C VAL A 6 -4.92 3.32 -18.25
N GLU A 7 -4.71 2.24 -19.00
CA GLU A 7 -5.71 1.21 -19.23
C GLU A 7 -6.26 0.63 -17.91
N ASN A 8 -7.58 0.49 -17.80
CA ASN A 8 -8.26 0.00 -16.58
C ASN A 8 -7.92 0.79 -15.30
N SER A 9 -7.39 2.02 -15.40
CA SER A 9 -7.12 2.90 -14.27
C SER A 9 -8.05 4.12 -14.30
N SER A 10 -9.21 3.96 -13.66
CA SER A 10 -10.27 4.97 -13.59
C SER A 10 -9.97 6.12 -12.61
N ARG A 11 -9.06 5.92 -11.66
CA ARG A 11 -8.68 6.92 -10.64
C ARG A 11 -7.18 7.15 -10.66
N SER A 12 -6.78 8.35 -11.08
CA SER A 12 -5.40 8.81 -11.00
C SER A 12 -5.33 10.33 -11.11
N VAL A 13 -4.42 10.94 -10.37
CA VAL A 13 -4.10 12.37 -10.55
C VAL A 13 -3.12 12.58 -11.72
N LEU A 14 -2.45 11.51 -12.16
CA LEU A 14 -1.38 11.53 -13.16
C LEU A 14 -1.95 11.48 -14.58
N ARG A 15 -1.25 12.13 -15.51
CA ARG A 15 -1.67 12.31 -16.91
C ARG A 15 -0.73 11.58 -17.86
N ALA A 16 -1.29 10.89 -18.85
CA ALA A 16 -0.51 10.36 -19.97
C ALA A 16 0.23 11.48 -20.72
N GLY A 17 1.39 11.17 -21.27
CA GLY A 17 2.26 12.12 -21.98
C GLY A 17 3.07 13.05 -21.06
N HIS A 18 2.90 12.94 -19.74
CA HIS A 18 3.77 13.61 -18.77
C HIS A 18 4.94 12.71 -18.36
N THR A 19 6.07 13.35 -18.08
CA THR A 19 7.29 12.73 -17.56
C THR A 19 7.38 12.96 -16.06
N TYR A 20 7.61 11.88 -15.32
CA TYR A 20 7.63 11.82 -13.86
C TYR A 20 8.98 11.24 -13.41
N ARG A 21 9.46 11.63 -12.23
CA ARG A 21 10.59 10.92 -11.62
C ARG A 21 10.08 9.58 -11.08
N VAL A 22 10.98 8.58 -11.02
CA VAL A 22 10.67 7.27 -10.41
C VAL A 22 10.17 7.46 -8.98
N ASP A 23 10.80 8.36 -8.24
CA ASP A 23 10.40 8.70 -6.87
C ASP A 23 8.96 9.25 -6.76
N ASP A 24 8.54 10.10 -7.70
CA ASP A 24 7.16 10.62 -7.71
C ASP A 24 6.13 9.51 -7.97
N LEU A 25 6.46 8.56 -8.86
CA LEU A 25 5.61 7.40 -9.14
C LEU A 25 5.56 6.45 -7.94
N PHE A 26 6.69 6.27 -7.25
CA PHE A 26 6.78 5.46 -6.04
C PHE A 26 5.89 6.01 -4.92
N HIS A 27 5.94 7.32 -4.66
CA HIS A 27 5.04 7.97 -3.69
C HIS A 27 3.57 7.86 -4.10
N ALA A 28 3.24 8.09 -5.37
CA ALA A 28 1.85 8.01 -5.85
C ALA A 28 1.28 6.59 -5.76
N SER A 29 2.10 5.57 -6.05
CA SER A 29 1.74 4.16 -5.92
C SER A 29 1.46 3.78 -4.46
N LEU A 30 2.38 4.09 -3.54
CA LEU A 30 2.26 3.67 -2.14
C LEU A 30 1.21 4.47 -1.35
N MET A 31 1.22 5.80 -1.45
CA MET A 31 0.34 6.68 -0.67
C MET A 31 -1.06 6.76 -1.29
N GLY A 32 -1.10 7.03 -2.59
CA GLY A 32 -2.33 7.29 -3.35
C GLY A 32 -3.03 6.03 -3.86
N SER A 33 -2.36 4.87 -3.84
CA SER A 33 -2.83 3.66 -4.51
C SER A 33 -3.05 3.88 -6.02
N ASP A 34 -2.20 4.68 -6.65
CA ASP A 34 -2.37 5.07 -8.05
C ASP A 34 -1.89 3.96 -9.01
N ASN A 35 -2.83 3.30 -9.68
CA ASN A 35 -2.51 2.19 -10.57
C ASN A 35 -1.68 2.60 -11.79
N ARG A 36 -1.85 3.84 -12.29
CA ARG A 36 -1.00 4.34 -13.40
C ARG A 36 0.43 4.52 -12.93
N ALA A 37 0.61 5.02 -11.71
CA ALA A 37 1.91 5.14 -11.10
C ALA A 37 2.58 3.77 -10.95
N THR A 38 1.84 2.77 -10.44
CA THR A 38 2.34 1.40 -10.26
C THR A 38 2.77 0.76 -11.58
N ARG A 39 1.96 0.84 -12.64
CA ARG A 39 2.33 0.30 -13.96
C ARG A 39 3.53 1.02 -14.57
N ALA A 40 3.53 2.36 -14.50
CA ALA A 40 4.64 3.16 -15.00
C ALA A 40 5.95 2.88 -14.23
N LEU A 41 5.86 2.64 -12.92
CA LEU A 41 6.98 2.27 -12.07
C LEU A 41 7.52 0.89 -12.45
N ALA A 42 6.65 -0.13 -12.58
CA ALA A 42 7.04 -1.45 -13.04
C ALA A 42 7.75 -1.40 -14.41
N ARG A 43 7.16 -0.69 -15.38
CA ARG A 43 7.74 -0.50 -16.72
C ARG A 43 9.06 0.28 -16.71
N SER A 44 9.27 1.17 -15.73
CA SER A 44 10.51 1.96 -15.61
C SER A 44 11.75 1.14 -15.25
N THR A 45 11.57 -0.10 -14.78
CA THR A 45 12.66 -1.04 -14.50
C THR A 45 13.37 -1.55 -15.76
N GLY A 46 12.74 -1.42 -16.93
CA GLY A 46 13.25 -1.93 -18.20
C GLY A 46 12.94 -3.40 -18.47
N VAL A 47 12.28 -4.12 -17.55
CA VAL A 47 11.81 -5.49 -17.79
C VAL A 47 10.37 -5.51 -18.32
N SER A 48 9.96 -6.62 -18.95
CA SER A 48 8.56 -6.82 -19.35
C SER A 48 7.65 -6.94 -18.12
N MET A 49 6.35 -6.66 -18.29
CA MET A 49 5.39 -6.77 -17.19
C MET A 49 5.33 -8.21 -16.63
N ASP A 50 5.33 -9.22 -17.50
CA ASP A 50 5.37 -10.63 -17.08
C ASP A 50 6.62 -10.95 -16.26
N SER A 51 7.79 -10.43 -16.67
CA SER A 51 9.04 -10.61 -15.91
C SER A 51 8.97 -9.89 -14.57
N PHE A 52 8.35 -8.71 -14.51
CA PHE A 52 8.14 -7.99 -13.26
C PHE A 52 7.24 -8.78 -12.30
N VAL A 53 6.16 -9.38 -12.80
CA VAL A 53 5.27 -10.26 -12.02
C VAL A 53 6.01 -11.51 -11.51
N VAL A 54 6.89 -12.10 -12.33
CA VAL A 54 7.79 -13.18 -11.87
C VAL A 54 8.67 -12.71 -10.72
N CYS A 55 9.26 -11.50 -10.80
CA CYS A 55 10.04 -10.93 -9.70
C CYS A 55 9.20 -10.67 -8.44
N MET A 56 7.94 -10.28 -8.59
CA MET A 56 7.02 -10.08 -7.45
C MET A 56 6.75 -11.40 -6.72
N ASN A 57 6.41 -12.46 -7.47
CA ASN A 57 6.17 -13.79 -6.88
C ASN A 57 7.46 -14.37 -6.27
N LYS A 58 8.62 -14.19 -6.93
CA LYS A 58 9.91 -14.55 -6.34
C LYS A 58 10.17 -13.81 -5.02
N THR A 59 9.84 -12.52 -4.94
CA THR A 59 9.96 -11.75 -3.69
C THR A 59 9.04 -12.29 -2.61
N ALA A 60 7.84 -12.75 -2.98
CA ALA A 60 6.92 -13.39 -2.05
C ALA A 60 7.50 -14.71 -1.50
N ASP A 61 8.10 -15.54 -2.34
CA ASP A 61 8.80 -16.75 -1.93
C ASP A 61 9.97 -16.45 -1.00
N ASP A 62 10.82 -15.47 -1.35
CA ASP A 62 11.99 -15.06 -0.57
C ASP A 62 11.57 -14.51 0.82
N LEU A 63 10.36 -13.96 0.94
CA LEU A 63 9.76 -13.49 2.20
C LEU A 63 8.94 -14.57 2.93
N GLY A 64 8.80 -15.78 2.36
CA GLY A 64 8.02 -16.88 2.93
C GLY A 64 6.52 -16.58 3.02
N LEU A 65 5.96 -15.94 1.99
CA LEU A 65 4.54 -15.58 1.87
C LEU A 65 3.77 -16.71 1.16
N MET A 66 3.42 -17.74 1.92
CA MET A 66 3.04 -19.07 1.41
C MET A 66 1.77 -19.12 0.53
N THR A 67 0.89 -18.14 0.68
CA THR A 67 -0.41 -18.07 -0.02
C THR A 67 -0.49 -16.88 -0.96
N LEU A 68 0.56 -16.06 -1.03
CA LEU A 68 0.57 -14.88 -1.88
C LEU A 68 0.87 -15.30 -3.32
N SER A 69 -0.02 -14.95 -4.23
CA SER A 69 0.16 -15.07 -5.67
C SER A 69 -0.25 -13.76 -6.34
N VAL A 70 0.64 -13.22 -7.17
CA VAL A 70 0.40 -11.98 -7.93
C VAL A 70 0.26 -12.32 -9.40
N GLU A 71 -0.87 -11.95 -10.01
CA GLU A 71 -1.07 -11.97 -11.46
C GLU A 71 -0.64 -10.65 -12.10
N GLU A 72 -0.86 -9.51 -11.42
CA GLU A 72 -0.49 -8.20 -11.93
C GLU A 72 -0.19 -7.19 -10.79
N PRO A 73 0.61 -6.14 -11.03
CA PRO A 73 1.22 -5.36 -9.95
C PRO A 73 0.28 -4.37 -9.25
N THR A 74 -0.94 -4.11 -9.75
CA THR A 74 -1.79 -3.02 -9.25
C THR A 74 -2.83 -3.45 -8.21
N GLY A 75 -3.14 -4.75 -8.10
CA GLY A 75 -4.21 -5.25 -7.23
C GLY A 75 -5.60 -5.22 -7.88
N LEU A 76 -5.70 -4.99 -9.19
CA LEU A 76 -6.96 -4.95 -9.94
C LEU A 76 -7.45 -6.33 -10.37
N SER A 77 -6.56 -7.33 -10.45
CA SER A 77 -7.00 -8.70 -10.69
C SER A 77 -7.52 -9.36 -9.42
N GLU A 78 -8.65 -10.07 -9.54
CA GLU A 78 -9.16 -10.99 -8.52
C GLU A 78 -8.24 -12.21 -8.28
N GLN A 79 -7.35 -12.52 -9.23
CA GLN A 79 -6.36 -13.59 -9.12
C GLN A 79 -5.13 -13.15 -8.31
N ASN A 80 -5.03 -11.87 -7.93
CA ASN A 80 -4.11 -11.44 -6.89
C ASN A 80 -4.66 -11.89 -5.53
N VAL A 81 -4.08 -12.95 -4.97
CA VAL A 81 -4.55 -13.57 -3.72
C VAL A 81 -3.46 -13.54 -2.66
N ALA A 82 -3.86 -13.38 -1.40
CA ALA A 82 -2.98 -13.50 -0.25
C ALA A 82 -3.81 -13.73 1.03
N SER A 83 -3.28 -14.50 1.98
CA SER A 83 -3.85 -14.59 3.32
C SER A 83 -3.56 -13.33 4.15
N ALA A 84 -4.35 -13.11 5.20
CA ALA A 84 -4.09 -12.03 6.15
C ALA A 84 -2.70 -12.15 6.83
N ALA A 85 -2.22 -13.38 7.03
CA ALA A 85 -0.90 -13.63 7.62
C ALA A 85 0.23 -13.16 6.69
N ASP A 86 0.13 -13.45 5.39
CA ASP A 86 1.13 -13.01 4.40
C ASP A 86 1.11 -11.50 4.20
N VAL A 87 -0.07 -10.89 4.16
CA VAL A 87 -0.19 -9.43 4.09
C VAL A 87 0.44 -8.77 5.33
N ALA A 88 0.28 -9.34 6.52
CA ALA A 88 0.92 -8.84 7.73
C ALA A 88 2.46 -8.94 7.65
N ARG A 89 2.98 -10.07 7.17
CA ARG A 89 4.42 -10.27 6.97
C ARG A 89 4.99 -9.31 5.93
N LEU A 90 4.30 -9.13 4.82
CA LEU A 90 4.68 -8.19 3.77
C LEU A 90 4.70 -6.74 4.30
N MET A 91 3.69 -6.33 5.06
CA MET A 91 3.67 -5.01 5.69
C MET A 91 4.84 -4.84 6.66
N ASN A 92 5.17 -5.86 7.47
CA ASN A 92 6.31 -5.78 8.39
C ASN A 92 7.63 -5.60 7.64
N ALA A 93 7.85 -6.36 6.56
CA ALA A 93 9.02 -6.24 5.71
C ALA A 93 9.11 -4.85 5.04
N ALA A 94 7.98 -4.37 4.51
CA ALA A 94 7.87 -3.06 3.86
C ALA A 94 8.13 -1.90 4.85
N ALA A 95 7.51 -1.92 6.03
CA ALA A 95 7.69 -0.89 7.04
C ALA A 95 9.14 -0.83 7.59
N ASN A 96 9.82 -1.97 7.68
CA ASN A 96 11.22 -2.04 8.13
C ASN A 96 12.23 -1.62 7.05
N ASN A 97 11.83 -1.56 5.78
CA ASN A 97 12.67 -1.02 4.72
C ASN A 97 12.66 0.51 4.77
N LYS A 98 13.81 1.15 5.01
CA LYS A 98 13.90 2.61 5.19
C LYS A 98 13.30 3.42 4.03
N ASN A 99 13.42 2.95 2.79
CA ASN A 99 12.92 3.66 1.62
C ASN A 99 11.39 3.50 1.49
N ILE A 100 10.85 2.33 1.80
CA ILE A 100 9.39 2.09 1.73
C ILE A 100 8.68 2.67 2.96
N GLY A 101 9.18 2.38 4.16
CA GLY A 101 8.61 2.81 5.43
C GLY A 101 8.49 4.33 5.53
N SER A 102 9.52 5.08 5.11
CA SER A 102 9.46 6.54 5.11
C SER A 102 8.31 7.10 4.26
N VAL A 103 8.06 6.52 3.08
CA VAL A 103 6.94 6.92 2.20
C VAL A 103 5.59 6.53 2.80
N LEU A 104 5.46 5.34 3.40
CA LEU A 104 4.20 4.88 3.99
C LEU A 104 3.72 5.76 5.15
N GLN A 105 4.63 6.49 5.80
CA GLN A 105 4.35 7.39 6.93
C GLN A 105 4.01 8.83 6.49
N MET A 106 4.18 9.18 5.22
CA MET A 106 3.88 10.53 4.73
C MET A 106 2.36 10.77 4.64
N LYS A 107 1.92 11.95 5.08
CA LYS A 107 0.50 12.37 5.01
C LYS A 107 0.11 12.89 3.63
N SER A 108 1.01 13.62 2.98
CA SER A 108 0.81 14.20 1.65
C SER A 108 2.14 14.29 0.92
N TYR A 109 2.06 14.33 -0.40
CA TYR A 109 3.21 14.49 -1.28
C TYR A 109 2.85 15.42 -2.44
N SER A 110 3.77 16.29 -2.83
CA SER A 110 3.58 17.25 -3.93
C SER A 110 4.84 17.33 -4.77
N PHE A 111 4.65 17.38 -6.09
CA PHE A 111 5.75 17.44 -7.05
C PHE A 111 5.29 18.12 -8.35
N SER A 112 6.22 18.36 -9.27
CA SER A 112 5.91 18.88 -10.61
C SER A 112 6.40 17.94 -11.69
N SER A 113 5.60 17.72 -12.75
CA SER A 113 6.07 16.92 -13.89
C SER A 113 7.29 17.56 -14.55
N VAL A 114 8.22 16.72 -15.00
CA VAL A 114 9.53 17.16 -15.52
C VAL A 114 9.36 18.01 -16.78
N ASN A 115 8.55 17.54 -17.73
CA ASN A 115 8.41 18.12 -19.08
C ASN A 115 7.32 19.18 -19.18
N ARG A 116 6.27 19.13 -18.36
CA ARG A 116 5.13 20.08 -18.42
C ARG A 116 5.09 21.07 -17.26
N LYS A 117 5.94 20.89 -16.23
CA LYS A 117 5.96 21.70 -15.01
C LYS A 117 4.58 21.81 -14.32
N ARG A 118 3.70 20.84 -14.54
CA ARG A 118 2.38 20.80 -13.91
C ARG A 118 2.56 20.30 -12.49
N GLN A 119 1.98 21.01 -11.53
CA GLN A 119 1.95 20.59 -10.13
C GLN A 119 0.92 19.48 -9.88
N TYR A 120 1.31 18.54 -9.02
CA TYR A 120 0.49 17.44 -8.53
C TYR A 120 0.60 17.38 -7.02
N THR A 121 -0.51 17.10 -6.35
CA THR A 121 -0.59 16.88 -4.91
C THR A 121 -1.56 15.74 -4.64
N PHE A 122 -1.18 14.83 -3.75
CA PHE A 122 -2.07 13.78 -3.26
C PHE A 122 -1.79 13.49 -1.78
N GLY A 123 -2.83 12.98 -1.11
CA GLY A 123 -2.75 12.52 0.28
C GLY A 123 -2.57 11.00 0.34
N ASN A 124 -2.14 10.54 1.51
CA ASN A 124 -2.11 9.12 1.81
C ASN A 124 -3.53 8.60 2.09
N THR A 125 -3.87 7.47 1.49
CA THR A 125 -5.16 6.79 1.68
C THR A 125 -5.33 6.19 3.08
N ASN A 126 -4.22 6.00 3.81
CA ASN A 126 -4.21 5.57 5.20
C ASN A 126 -4.71 6.69 6.15
N ARG A 127 -5.96 6.55 6.61
CA ARG A 127 -6.57 7.50 7.54
C ARG A 127 -5.99 7.45 8.95
N LEU A 128 -5.30 6.36 9.34
CA LEU A 128 -4.71 6.25 10.68
C LEU A 128 -3.54 7.21 10.89
N LEU A 129 -2.95 7.77 9.83
CA LEU A 129 -1.91 8.80 9.93
C LEU A 129 -2.37 10.09 10.64
N SER A 130 -3.68 10.31 10.72
CA SER A 130 -4.28 11.42 11.48
C SER A 130 -4.90 10.96 12.81
N GLY A 131 -4.57 9.73 13.24
CA GLY A 131 -5.09 9.11 14.45
C GLY A 131 -4.18 9.28 15.67
N ARG A 132 -4.39 8.41 16.67
CA ARG A 132 -3.74 8.46 17.98
C ARG A 132 -2.48 7.58 18.13
N TRP A 133 -2.21 6.72 17.15
CA TRP A 133 -1.06 5.83 17.17
C TRP A 133 0.03 6.38 16.25
N ASP A 134 1.27 6.03 16.59
CA ASP A 134 2.40 6.28 15.71
C ASP A 134 2.36 5.24 14.60
N VAL A 135 2.00 5.67 13.39
CA VAL A 135 1.85 4.78 12.24
C VAL A 135 3.22 4.55 11.62
N GLU A 136 3.64 3.28 11.51
CA GLU A 136 4.87 2.90 10.83
C GLU A 136 4.63 2.53 9.36
N GLY A 137 3.40 2.16 9.02
CA GLY A 137 2.96 1.97 7.64
C GLY A 137 1.50 1.54 7.52
N GLY A 138 0.95 1.63 6.31
CA GLY A 138 -0.37 1.10 6.02
C GLY A 138 -0.75 1.22 4.55
N LYS A 139 -1.62 0.32 4.10
CA LYS A 139 -2.08 0.29 2.71
C LYS A 139 -3.55 -0.10 2.61
N THR A 140 -4.29 0.65 1.81
CA THR A 140 -5.70 0.37 1.49
C THR A 140 -5.84 -0.39 0.18
N GLY A 141 -6.87 -1.25 0.07
CA GLY A 141 -7.26 -1.91 -1.18
C GLY A 141 -8.78 -1.98 -1.32
N TYR A 142 -9.25 -2.05 -2.57
CA TYR A 142 -10.66 -2.29 -2.93
C TYR A 142 -10.78 -2.66 -4.41
N ILE A 143 -11.36 -3.83 -4.65
CA ILE A 143 -12.12 -4.19 -5.86
C ILE A 143 -13.44 -4.84 -5.39
N ASP A 144 -14.40 -5.04 -6.29
CA ASP A 144 -15.70 -5.57 -5.92
C ASP A 144 -15.59 -7.00 -5.35
N GLU A 145 -14.65 -7.78 -5.87
CA GLU A 145 -14.36 -9.17 -5.51
C GLU A 145 -13.67 -9.29 -4.14
N SER A 146 -12.81 -8.34 -3.79
CA SER A 146 -12.05 -8.36 -2.53
C SER A 146 -12.77 -7.69 -1.36
N GLY A 147 -13.79 -6.88 -1.65
CA GLY A 147 -14.35 -5.92 -0.71
C GLY A 147 -13.29 -4.91 -0.21
N TRP A 148 -13.56 -4.27 0.93
CA TRP A 148 -12.70 -3.21 1.46
C TRP A 148 -11.59 -3.77 2.35
N CYS A 149 -10.36 -3.77 1.84
CA CYS A 149 -9.17 -4.27 2.54
C CYS A 149 -8.33 -3.15 3.13
N PHE A 150 -7.68 -3.43 4.27
CA PHE A 150 -6.71 -2.53 4.89
C PHE A 150 -5.70 -3.32 5.73
N VAL A 151 -4.44 -2.91 5.65
CA VAL A 151 -3.38 -3.33 6.57
C VAL A 151 -2.72 -2.08 7.14
N ALA A 152 -2.39 -2.12 8.43
CA ALA A 152 -1.61 -1.10 9.09
C ALA A 152 -0.65 -1.73 10.11
N ARG A 153 0.51 -1.09 10.26
CA ARG A 153 1.45 -1.32 11.35
C ARG A 153 1.57 -0.04 12.16
N VAL A 154 1.37 -0.15 13.48
CA VAL A 154 1.37 0.99 14.39
C VAL A 154 2.10 0.64 15.68
N ASN A 155 2.66 1.67 16.31
CA ASN A 155 3.23 1.63 17.65
C ASN A 155 2.31 2.38 18.63
N ASP A 156 2.19 1.88 19.85
CA ASP A 156 1.58 2.62 20.95
C ASP A 156 2.63 3.44 21.73
N ARG A 157 2.18 4.41 22.53
CA ARG A 157 3.06 5.22 23.39
C ARG A 157 3.91 4.41 24.40
N HIS A 158 3.65 3.12 24.55
CA HIS A 158 4.35 2.22 25.45
C HIS A 158 5.42 1.38 24.74
N GLY A 159 5.62 1.61 23.43
CA GLY A 159 6.64 0.94 22.63
C GLY A 159 6.21 -0.42 22.08
N HIS A 160 4.93 -0.77 22.12
CA HIS A 160 4.42 -2.01 21.53
C HIS A 160 4.10 -1.80 20.04
N ASP A 161 4.66 -2.65 19.17
CA ASP A 161 4.35 -2.66 17.75
C ASP A 161 3.31 -3.73 17.41
N LEU A 162 2.28 -3.34 16.65
CA LEU A 162 1.27 -4.27 16.15
C LEU A 162 0.97 -4.03 14.68
N THR A 163 0.76 -5.13 13.95
CA THR A 163 0.24 -5.13 12.57
C THR A 163 -1.13 -5.78 12.54
N ALA A 164 -2.12 -5.07 12.02
CA ALA A 164 -3.48 -5.56 11.86
C ALA A 164 -3.86 -5.58 10.38
N VAL A 165 -4.53 -6.66 9.97
CA VAL A 165 -5.02 -6.86 8.61
C VAL A 165 -6.53 -7.11 8.67
N VAL A 166 -7.27 -6.38 7.85
CA VAL A 166 -8.71 -6.57 7.63
C VAL A 166 -8.92 -6.78 6.13
N LEU A 167 -9.49 -7.93 5.76
CA LEU A 167 -9.86 -8.27 4.38
C LEU A 167 -11.38 -8.33 4.27
N GLY A 168 -11.95 -7.93 3.13
CA GLY A 168 -13.38 -8.14 2.86
C GLY A 168 -14.35 -7.33 3.72
N ALA A 169 -13.99 -6.13 4.21
CA ALA A 169 -14.95 -5.33 4.95
C ALA A 169 -16.07 -4.81 4.03
N ASN A 170 -17.28 -4.66 4.57
CA ASN A 170 -18.47 -4.24 3.80
C ASN A 170 -18.44 -2.78 3.34
N SER A 171 -17.56 -1.94 3.88
CA SER A 171 -17.44 -0.54 3.46
C SER A 171 -16.08 0.07 3.79
N ASN A 172 -15.76 1.17 3.10
CA ASN A 172 -14.56 1.97 3.33
C ASN A 172 -14.45 2.44 4.78
N THR A 173 -15.56 2.75 5.45
CA THR A 173 -15.54 3.16 6.86
C THR A 173 -15.32 1.96 7.77
N GLN A 174 -15.91 0.80 7.44
CA GLN A 174 -15.79 -0.40 8.25
C GLN A 174 -14.35 -0.93 8.29
N ARG A 175 -13.59 -0.94 7.19
CA ARG A 175 -12.19 -1.43 7.24
C ARG A 175 -11.35 -0.71 8.29
N PHE A 176 -11.48 0.62 8.41
CA PHE A 176 -10.76 1.40 9.42
C PHE A 176 -11.31 1.17 10.82
N ARG A 177 -12.64 1.15 10.98
CA ARG A 177 -13.27 0.91 12.28
C ARG A 177 -12.90 -0.46 12.87
N GLN A 178 -12.91 -1.51 12.05
CA GLN A 178 -12.52 -2.85 12.49
C GLN A 178 -11.04 -2.92 12.84
N THR A 179 -10.18 -2.28 12.03
CA THR A 179 -8.75 -2.18 12.32
C THR A 179 -8.47 -1.47 13.64
N GLN A 180 -9.17 -0.35 13.91
CA GLN A 180 -9.05 0.36 15.18
C GLN A 180 -9.47 -0.49 16.38
N LYS A 181 -10.57 -1.25 16.25
CA LYS A 181 -11.03 -2.18 17.29
C LYS A 181 -10.02 -3.29 17.55
N LEU A 182 -9.38 -3.84 16.51
CA LEU A 182 -8.36 -4.87 16.66
C LEU A 182 -7.15 -4.35 17.45
N PHE A 183 -6.68 -3.14 17.11
CA PHE A 183 -5.60 -2.50 17.86
C PHE A 183 -6.00 -2.21 19.32
N ASP A 184 -7.18 -1.64 19.55
CA ASP A 184 -7.67 -1.36 20.91
C ASP A 184 -7.74 -2.61 21.77
N TRP A 185 -8.28 -3.69 21.21
CA TRP A 185 -8.35 -4.97 21.90
C TRP A 185 -6.95 -5.51 22.21
N ALA A 186 -6.05 -5.54 21.21
CA ALA A 186 -4.73 -6.13 21.35
C ALA A 186 -3.81 -5.34 22.29
N PHE A 187 -3.77 -4.01 22.17
CA PHE A 187 -3.00 -3.16 23.11
C PHE A 187 -3.55 -3.27 24.53
N GLY A 188 -4.88 -3.33 24.70
CA GLY A 188 -5.50 -3.57 26.01
C GLY A 188 -5.07 -4.89 26.67
N GLN A 189 -4.79 -5.94 25.89
CA GLN A 189 -4.23 -7.19 26.41
C GLN A 189 -2.74 -7.11 26.77
N LEU A 190 -1.97 -6.24 26.10
CA LEU A 190 -0.55 -6.05 26.40
C LEU A 190 -0.35 -5.21 27.66
N ASP A 191 -1.21 -4.21 27.86
CA ASP A 191 -1.18 -3.38 29.07
C ASP A 191 -1.63 -4.14 30.32
N SER A 192 -2.61 -5.04 30.19
CA SER A 192 -3.10 -5.85 31.34
C SER A 192 -2.11 -6.90 31.83
N ARG A 193 -1.16 -7.33 31.00
CA ARG A 193 -0.09 -8.29 31.38
C ARG A 193 1.06 -7.66 32.16
N LYS A 194 1.07 -6.32 32.35
CA LYS A 194 2.07 -5.61 33.16
C LYS A 194 1.73 -5.58 34.66
N TYR A 195 0.60 -6.16 35.05
CA TYR A 195 0.13 -6.32 36.44
C TYR A 195 -0.21 -7.78 36.71
#